data_AF-A0A0F9CRY9-F1
#
_entry.id   AF-A0A0F9CRY9-F1
#
_cell.length_a   1.000
_cell.length_b   1.000
_cell.length_c   1.000
_cell.angle_alpha   90.00
_cell.angle_beta   90.00
_cell.angle_gamma   90.00
#
_symmetry.space_group_name_H-M   'P 1'
#
loop_
_entity.id
_entity.type
_entity.pdbx_description
1 polymer ?
#
loop_
_entity_poly.entity_id
_entity_poly.type
_entity_poly.pdbx_seq_one_letter_code
_entity_poly.pdbx_strand_id
1 'polypeptide(L)'
;MISDFEFKKKMMDINIKDTLKYCYQCNRCTDECPVAKVEPQRYNPRRSILASFLGLKSQIFDVEDKFGIWGCTVCDTCDEVCPQKIELTEIFYILKNMSIQKGEGPSYYTTQASSVYDFGKAIPPQPAIERRRDQLGLPKIEPPNVEEVQKMLNETKLNKVLNK
;
A
#
# COMPACT_ATOMS: atom_id res chain seq x y z
N MET A 1 12.07 14.07 -20.31
CA MET A 1 11.61 13.71 -18.95
C MET A 1 10.89 14.93 -18.39
N ILE A 2 9.57 14.88 -18.29
CA ILE A 2 8.74 16.04 -17.88
C ILE A 2 8.22 15.75 -16.47
N SER A 3 8.40 16.69 -15.55
CA SER A 3 7.87 16.62 -14.18
C SER A 3 6.35 16.77 -14.20
N ASP A 4 5.63 15.83 -13.59
CA ASP A 4 4.18 15.90 -13.40
C ASP A 4 3.86 16.74 -12.14
N PHE A 5 3.35 17.96 -12.36
CA PHE A 5 3.10 18.92 -11.28
C PHE A 5 2.01 18.47 -10.32
N GLU A 6 0.93 17.87 -10.81
CA GLU A 6 -0.19 17.40 -9.97
C GLU A 6 0.24 16.27 -9.04
N PHE A 7 1.03 15.34 -9.56
CA PHE A 7 1.58 14.26 -8.75
C PHE A 7 2.62 14.73 -7.76
N LYS A 8 3.50 15.64 -8.17
CA LYS A 8 4.44 16.28 -7.26
C LYS A 8 3.69 16.97 -6.12
N LYS A 9 2.66 17.77 -6.44
CA LYS A 9 1.82 18.46 -5.45
C LYS A 9 1.19 17.45 -4.49
N LYS A 10 0.54 16.40 -5.01
CA LYS A 10 -0.05 15.32 -4.21
C LYS A 10 0.95 14.69 -3.24
N MET A 11 2.19 14.47 -3.68
CA MET A 11 3.25 13.90 -2.84
C MET A 11 3.78 14.91 -1.80
N MET A 12 3.84 16.18 -2.16
CA MET A 12 4.25 17.24 -1.25
C MET A 12 3.20 17.55 -0.18
N ASP A 13 1.91 17.40 -0.47
CA ASP A 13 0.83 17.65 0.48
C ASP A 13 0.92 16.73 1.73
N ILE A 14 1.46 15.51 1.58
CA ILE A 14 1.78 14.60 2.70
C ILE A 14 2.72 15.28 3.71
N ASN A 15 3.63 16.11 3.21
CA ASN A 15 4.67 16.76 4.00
C ASN A 15 4.23 18.10 4.61
N ILE A 16 3.01 18.58 4.34
CA ILE A 16 2.62 19.99 4.54
C ILE A 16 1.58 20.19 5.67
N LYS A 17 1.29 19.18 6.53
CA LYS A 17 0.27 19.32 7.59
C LYS A 17 0.45 20.60 8.45
N ASP A 18 1.65 20.87 8.99
CA ASP A 18 1.88 22.04 9.89
C ASP A 18 3.26 22.73 9.74
N THR A 19 4.23 22.07 9.10
CA THR A 19 5.57 22.62 8.84
C THR A 19 6.06 22.02 7.56
N LEU A 20 6.69 22.84 6.72
CA LEU A 20 7.19 22.42 5.44
C LEU A 20 8.38 21.48 5.61
N LYS A 21 8.16 20.16 5.50
CA LYS A 21 9.20 19.13 5.63
C LYS A 21 9.82 18.82 4.27
N TYR A 22 11.16 18.89 4.20
CA TYR A 22 11.88 18.64 2.95
C TYR A 22 12.77 17.41 3.06
N CYS A 23 12.61 16.46 2.14
CA CYS A 23 13.52 15.33 2.05
C CYS A 23 14.87 15.78 1.47
N TYR A 24 15.89 15.84 2.33
CA TYR A 24 17.27 16.16 1.94
C TYR A 24 18.12 14.94 1.54
N GLN A 25 17.49 13.80 1.24
CA GLN A 25 18.13 12.60 0.68
C GLN A 25 19.23 11.93 1.55
N CYS A 26 19.11 11.97 2.88
CA CYS A 26 20.11 11.40 3.81
C CYS A 26 20.28 9.87 3.80
N ASN A 27 19.49 9.10 3.05
CA ASN A 27 19.55 7.63 2.96
C ASN A 27 19.13 6.82 4.19
N ARG A 28 18.76 7.44 5.31
CA ARG A 28 18.33 6.72 6.54
C ARG A 28 17.20 5.71 6.29
N CYS A 29 16.23 6.07 5.45
CA CYS A 29 15.11 5.20 5.09
C CYS A 29 15.53 3.94 4.32
N THR A 30 16.66 3.98 3.61
CA THR A 30 17.23 2.83 2.91
C THR A 30 18.08 1.98 3.86
N ASP A 31 18.89 2.61 4.70
CA ASP A 31 19.77 1.92 5.66
C ASP A 31 18.99 1.03 6.64
N GLU A 32 17.82 1.50 7.08
CA GLU A 32 16.98 0.81 8.06
C GLU A 32 15.89 -0.06 7.40
N CYS A 33 15.83 -0.10 6.06
CA CYS A 33 14.82 -0.89 5.37
C CYS A 33 15.19 -2.37 5.34
N PRO A 34 14.36 -3.28 5.90
CA PRO A 34 14.65 -4.71 5.88
C PRO A 34 14.67 -5.27 4.45
N VAL A 35 13.84 -4.72 3.55
CA VAL A 35 13.76 -5.16 2.15
C VAL A 35 14.99 -4.73 1.38
N ALA A 36 15.46 -3.49 1.56
CA ALA A 36 16.69 -3.02 0.93
C ALA A 36 17.92 -3.80 1.41
N LYS A 37 17.90 -4.30 2.65
CA LYS A 37 18.98 -5.15 3.18
C LYS A 37 19.03 -6.53 2.50
N VAL A 38 17.89 -7.12 2.20
CA VAL A 38 17.79 -8.44 1.54
C VAL A 38 17.95 -8.32 0.02
N GLU A 39 17.41 -7.27 -0.58
CA GLU A 39 17.37 -7.03 -2.03
C GLU A 39 18.08 -5.71 -2.42
N PRO A 40 19.35 -5.48 -2.06
CA PRO A 40 20.01 -4.18 -2.19
C PRO A 40 20.21 -3.70 -3.63
N GLN A 41 20.24 -4.62 -4.59
CA GLN A 41 20.36 -4.30 -6.02
C GLN A 41 19.02 -3.99 -6.68
N ARG A 42 17.92 -4.45 -6.08
CA ARG A 42 16.58 -4.40 -6.67
C ARG A 42 15.67 -3.39 -5.98
N TYR A 43 15.87 -3.15 -4.68
CA TYR A 43 15.01 -2.27 -3.88
C TYR A 43 15.79 -1.17 -3.16
N ASN A 44 15.40 0.08 -3.43
CA ASN A 44 15.92 1.25 -2.73
C ASN A 44 14.78 2.26 -2.52
N PRO A 45 14.22 2.35 -1.29
CA PRO A 45 13.05 3.19 -1.05
C PRO A 45 13.36 4.67 -1.30
N ARG A 46 14.59 5.13 -1.02
CA ARG A 46 15.01 6.52 -1.27
C ARG A 46 14.84 6.93 -2.74
N ARG A 47 15.09 6.02 -3.70
CA ARG A 47 14.91 6.32 -5.14
C ARG A 47 13.45 6.59 -5.48
N SER A 48 12.53 5.74 -5.03
CA SER A 48 11.08 5.92 -5.22
C SER A 48 10.60 7.21 -4.55
N ILE A 49 11.06 7.49 -3.33
CA ILE A 49 10.74 8.73 -2.60
C ILE A 49 11.20 9.97 -3.36
N LEU A 50 12.45 9.98 -3.85
CA LEU A 50 12.99 11.10 -4.63
C LEU A 50 12.20 11.32 -5.92
N ALA A 51 11.95 10.25 -6.68
CA ALA A 51 11.17 10.32 -7.91
C ALA A 51 9.75 10.87 -7.67
N SER A 52 9.12 10.50 -6.55
CA SER A 52 7.83 11.03 -6.11
C SER A 52 7.88 12.54 -5.86
N PHE A 53 8.86 13.03 -5.10
CA PHE A 53 9.00 14.48 -4.83
C PHE A 53 9.43 15.29 -6.06
N LEU A 54 10.09 14.67 -7.03
CA LEU A 54 10.47 15.32 -8.28
C LEU A 54 9.37 15.23 -9.35
N GLY A 55 8.25 14.56 -9.09
CA GLY A 55 7.16 14.42 -10.06
C GLY A 55 7.47 13.45 -11.21
N LEU A 56 8.45 12.56 -11.06
CA LEU A 56 8.97 11.69 -12.13
C LEU A 56 8.19 10.38 -12.23
N LYS A 57 6.89 10.46 -12.57
CA LYS A 57 6.00 9.28 -12.67
C LYS A 57 6.57 8.15 -13.51
N SER A 58 7.16 8.45 -14.67
CA SER A 58 7.65 7.42 -15.58
C SER A 58 8.76 6.56 -14.98
N GLN A 59 9.59 7.12 -14.09
CA GLN A 59 10.61 6.34 -13.38
C GLN A 59 10.03 5.38 -12.34
N ILE A 60 8.77 5.55 -11.97
CA ILE A 60 8.09 4.73 -10.96
C ILE A 60 7.13 3.74 -11.63
N PHE A 61 6.37 4.20 -12.63
CA PHE A 61 5.29 3.42 -13.24
C PHE A 61 5.64 2.86 -14.62
N ASP A 62 6.58 3.43 -15.39
CA ASP A 62 6.86 2.94 -16.75
C ASP A 62 8.02 1.92 -16.77
N VAL A 63 8.35 1.38 -15.60
CA VAL A 63 9.34 0.30 -15.43
C VAL A 63 8.66 -1.07 -15.47
N GLU A 64 9.38 -2.06 -16.01
CA GLU A 64 8.91 -3.46 -16.05
C GLU A 64 8.80 -4.04 -14.64
N ASP A 65 9.83 -3.87 -13.82
CA ASP A 65 9.85 -4.38 -12.45
C ASP A 65 9.14 -3.42 -11.48
N LYS A 66 7.93 -3.79 -11.06
CA LYS A 66 7.13 -3.02 -10.09
C LYS A 66 7.60 -3.17 -8.64
N PHE A 67 8.71 -3.88 -8.38
CA PHE A 67 9.24 -4.08 -7.03
C PHE A 67 9.60 -2.77 -6.32
N GLY A 68 9.95 -1.71 -7.06
CA GLY A 68 10.16 -0.37 -6.48
C GLY A 68 8.94 0.21 -5.75
N ILE A 69 7.74 -0.27 -6.06
CA ILE A 69 6.47 0.07 -5.37
C ILE A 69 6.10 -1.03 -4.38
N TRP A 70 6.02 -2.27 -4.86
CA TRP A 70 5.43 -3.39 -4.11
C TRP A 70 6.38 -4.10 -3.15
N GLY A 71 7.68 -3.80 -3.22
CA GLY A 71 8.67 -4.27 -2.25
C GLY A 71 8.50 -3.63 -0.87
N CYS A 72 7.86 -2.45 -0.77
CA CYS A 72 7.58 -1.83 0.52
C CYS A 72 6.63 -2.69 1.36
N THR A 73 7.04 -3.07 2.57
CA THR A 73 6.23 -3.85 3.52
C THR A 73 5.32 -3.00 4.40
N VAL A 74 5.31 -1.66 4.23
CA VAL A 74 4.48 -0.74 5.03
C VAL A 74 4.68 -0.97 6.55
N CYS A 75 5.95 -1.09 6.95
CA CYS A 75 6.36 -1.37 8.34
C CYS A 75 6.73 -0.11 9.15
N ASP A 76 6.58 1.09 8.56
CA ASP A 76 6.81 2.41 9.19
C ASP A 76 8.21 2.69 9.75
N THR A 77 9.17 1.76 9.63
CA THR A 77 10.54 1.95 10.15
C THR A 77 11.20 3.20 9.58
N CYS A 78 10.98 3.51 8.29
CA CYS A 78 11.53 4.69 7.65
C CYS A 78 10.96 6.01 8.19
N ASP A 79 9.73 6.00 8.70
CA ASP A 79 9.07 7.18 9.27
C ASP A 79 9.67 7.52 10.63
N GLU A 80 9.86 6.49 11.47
CA GLU A 80 10.44 6.62 12.81
C GLU A 80 11.88 7.14 12.78
N VAL A 81 12.66 6.71 11.81
CA VAL A 81 14.07 7.11 11.69
C VAL A 81 14.26 8.38 10.88
N CYS A 82 13.19 8.96 10.29
CA CYS A 82 13.30 10.12 9.43
C CYS A 82 13.64 11.38 10.25
N PRO A 83 14.83 11.99 10.06
CA PRO A 83 15.22 13.19 10.82
C PRO A 83 14.38 14.42 10.47
N GLN A 84 13.70 14.40 9.31
CA GLN A 84 12.76 15.42 8.86
C GLN A 84 11.31 15.10 9.23
N LYS A 85 11.08 13.98 9.93
CA LYS A 85 9.75 13.50 10.38
C LYS A 85 8.73 13.43 9.24
N ILE A 86 9.18 13.01 8.06
CA ILE A 86 8.31 12.82 6.89
C ILE A 86 7.61 11.46 7.04
N GLU A 87 6.30 11.43 6.78
CA GLU A 87 5.50 10.19 6.68
C GLU A 87 5.81 9.52 5.32
N LEU A 88 7.01 8.94 5.19
CA LEU A 88 7.52 8.32 3.96
C LEU A 88 6.72 7.07 3.57
N THR A 89 6.15 6.34 4.52
CA THR A 89 5.31 5.18 4.22
C THR A 89 4.05 5.56 3.43
N GLU A 90 3.47 6.73 3.71
CA GLU A 90 2.30 7.25 3.00
C GLU A 90 2.56 7.44 1.49
N ILE A 91 3.79 7.82 1.12
CA ILE A 91 4.20 7.87 -0.29
C ILE A 91 3.98 6.51 -0.95
N PHE A 92 4.37 5.41 -0.29
CA PHE A 92 4.19 4.07 -0.84
C PHE A 92 2.73 3.63 -0.88
N TYR A 93 1.89 4.03 0.09
CA TYR A 93 0.44 3.81 0.00
C TYR A 93 -0.15 4.46 -1.25
N ILE A 94 0.19 5.73 -1.50
CA ILE A 94 -0.28 6.45 -2.68
C ILE A 94 0.21 5.77 -3.97
N LEU A 95 1.48 5.38 -4.03
CA LEU A 95 2.04 4.69 -5.19
C LEU A 95 1.36 3.34 -5.45
N LYS A 96 1.10 2.54 -4.40
CA LYS A 96 0.38 1.26 -4.49
C LYS A 96 -1.06 1.47 -4.98
N ASN A 97 -1.77 2.45 -4.42
CA ASN A 97 -3.13 2.79 -4.85
C ASN A 97 -3.19 3.23 -6.31
N MET A 98 -2.25 4.07 -6.75
CA MET A 98 -2.14 4.48 -8.15
C MET A 98 -1.78 3.31 -9.07
N SER A 99 -0.90 2.40 -8.63
CA SER A 99 -0.56 1.18 -9.37
C SER A 99 -1.78 0.27 -9.56
N ILE A 100 -2.62 0.09 -8.53
CA ILE A 100 -3.89 -0.66 -8.63
C ILE A 100 -4.86 0.04 -9.59
N GLN A 101 -5.03 1.36 -9.49
CA GLN A 101 -5.92 2.13 -10.39
C GLN A 101 -5.52 2.03 -11.86
N LYS A 102 -4.22 1.85 -12.15
CA LYS A 102 -3.69 1.62 -13.50
C LYS A 102 -3.81 0.17 -13.98
N GLY A 103 -4.24 -0.76 -13.13
CA GLY A 103 -4.23 -2.20 -13.42
C GLY A 103 -2.83 -2.82 -13.41
N GLU A 104 -1.84 -2.14 -12.82
CA GLU A 104 -0.44 -2.58 -12.75
C GLU A 104 -0.07 -3.20 -11.40
N GLY A 105 -1.02 -3.30 -10.48
CA GLY A 105 -0.82 -3.92 -9.17
C GLY A 105 -0.94 -5.44 -9.22
N PRO A 106 -0.33 -6.17 -8.26
CA PRO A 106 -0.49 -7.61 -8.17
C PRO A 106 -1.94 -8.00 -7.96
N SER A 107 -2.39 -9.02 -8.70
CA SER A 107 -3.78 -9.51 -8.65
C SER A 107 -4.20 -10.00 -7.27
N TYR A 108 -3.27 -10.47 -6.44
CA TYR A 108 -3.61 -10.98 -5.10
C TYR A 108 -4.28 -9.93 -4.21
N TYR A 109 -3.98 -8.63 -4.37
CA TYR A 109 -4.68 -7.59 -3.61
C TYR A 109 -6.14 -7.45 -4.01
N THR A 110 -6.45 -7.48 -5.31
CA THR A 110 -7.84 -7.39 -5.79
C THR A 110 -8.61 -8.69 -5.54
N THR A 111 -7.94 -9.84 -5.57
CA THR A 111 -8.52 -11.12 -5.13
C THR A 111 -8.86 -11.09 -3.64
N GLN A 112 -7.94 -10.60 -2.81
CA GLN A 112 -8.13 -10.49 -1.37
C GLN A 112 -9.24 -9.49 -1.01
N ALA A 113 -9.28 -8.34 -1.71
CA ALA A 113 -10.35 -7.35 -1.59
C ALA A 113 -11.71 -7.91 -2.06
N SER A 114 -11.74 -8.71 -3.13
CA SER A 114 -12.97 -9.41 -3.56
C SER A 114 -13.48 -10.37 -2.49
N SER A 115 -12.59 -11.09 -1.80
CA SER A 115 -13.00 -11.97 -0.70
C SER A 115 -13.66 -11.19 0.44
N VAL A 116 -13.12 -10.02 0.79
CA VAL A 116 -13.74 -9.12 1.78
C VAL A 116 -15.09 -8.61 1.28
N TYR A 117 -15.20 -8.25 0.00
CA TYR A 117 -16.44 -7.78 -0.61
C TYR A 117 -17.55 -8.86 -0.61
N ASP A 118 -17.18 -10.10 -0.96
CA ASP A 118 -18.14 -11.20 -1.15
C ASP A 118 -18.53 -11.87 0.17
N PHE A 119 -17.62 -11.94 1.14
CA PHE A 119 -17.81 -12.72 2.38
C PHE A 119 -17.72 -11.90 3.67
N GLY A 120 -17.43 -10.60 3.58
CA GLY A 120 -17.17 -9.75 4.74
C GLY A 120 -15.89 -10.12 5.51
N LYS A 121 -15.05 -11.01 4.96
CA LYS A 121 -13.85 -11.55 5.61
C LYS A 121 -12.70 -11.66 4.62
N ALA A 122 -11.50 -11.31 5.07
CA ALA A 122 -10.29 -11.54 4.29
C ALA A 122 -10.03 -13.04 4.11
N ILE A 123 -10.25 -13.82 5.18
CA ILE A 123 -10.13 -15.27 5.12
C ILE A 123 -11.51 -15.85 5.48
N PRO A 124 -12.33 -16.19 4.47
CA PRO A 124 -13.64 -16.80 4.71
C PRO A 124 -13.51 -18.13 5.47
N PRO A 125 -14.47 -18.46 6.36
CA PRO A 125 -14.46 -19.72 7.06
C PRO A 125 -14.57 -20.89 6.08
N GLN A 126 -13.81 -21.95 6.35
CA GLN A 126 -13.85 -23.20 5.61
C GLN A 126 -14.32 -24.32 6.55
N PRO A 127 -14.93 -25.41 6.03
CA PRO A 127 -15.37 -26.54 6.86
C PRO A 127 -14.25 -27.11 7.76
N ALA A 128 -13.00 -27.07 7.31
CA ALA A 128 -11.85 -27.50 8.10
C ALA A 128 -11.58 -26.58 9.31
N ILE A 129 -11.79 -25.27 9.16
CA ILE A 129 -11.64 -24.28 10.25
C ILE A 129 -12.73 -24.53 11.30
N GLU A 130 -13.99 -24.66 10.88
CA GLU A 130 -15.12 -24.91 11.80
C GLU A 130 -14.94 -26.23 12.57
N ARG A 131 -14.58 -27.32 11.89
CA ARG A 131 -14.29 -28.61 12.54
C ARG A 131 -13.20 -28.48 13.61
N ARG A 132 -12.12 -27.74 13.33
CA ARG A 132 -11.03 -27.52 14.28
C ARG A 132 -11.48 -26.66 15.46
N ARG A 133 -12.35 -25.68 15.24
CA ARG A 133 -12.94 -24.86 16.31
C ARG A 133 -13.82 -25.70 17.24
N ASP A 134 -14.66 -26.57 16.68
CA ASP A 134 -15.50 -27.50 17.46
C ASP A 134 -14.66 -28.45 18.32
N GLN A 135 -13.58 -29.02 17.76
CA GLN A 135 -12.64 -29.87 18.50
C GLN A 135 -11.95 -29.14 19.65
N LEU A 136 -11.75 -27.83 19.51
CA LEU A 136 -11.18 -26.96 20.55
C LEU A 136 -12.24 -26.39 21.50
N GLY A 137 -13.53 -26.72 21.33
CA GLY A 137 -14.62 -26.21 22.15
C GLY A 137 -14.84 -24.70 21.99
N LEU A 138 -14.44 -24.10 20.87
CA LEU A 138 -14.57 -22.67 20.62
C LEU A 138 -16.02 -22.32 20.22
N PRO A 139 -16.52 -21.13 20.59
CA PRO A 139 -17.86 -20.69 20.21
C PRO A 139 -18.00 -20.57 18.69
N LYS A 140 -19.23 -20.67 18.17
CA LYS A 140 -19.49 -20.42 16.75
C LYS A 140 -19.17 -18.97 16.39
N ILE A 141 -18.64 -18.76 15.19
CA ILE A 141 -18.34 -17.41 14.70
C ILE A 141 -19.62 -16.79 14.16
N GLU A 142 -19.96 -15.60 14.65
CA GLU A 142 -21.07 -14.84 14.08
C GLU A 142 -20.72 -14.41 12.63
N PRO A 143 -21.64 -14.60 11.67
CA PRO A 143 -21.40 -14.18 10.30
C PRO A 143 -21.40 -12.64 10.23
N PRO A 144 -20.53 -12.04 9.40
CA PRO A 144 -20.54 -10.60 9.18
C PRO A 144 -21.81 -10.18 8.44
N ASN A 145 -22.23 -8.93 8.65
CA ASN A 145 -23.26 -8.31 7.81
C ASN A 145 -22.65 -7.92 6.45
N VAL A 146 -22.72 -8.84 5.49
CA VAL A 146 -22.10 -8.64 4.16
C VAL A 146 -22.71 -7.46 3.42
N GLU A 147 -24.02 -7.22 3.54
CA GLU A 147 -24.70 -6.11 2.86
C GLU A 147 -24.18 -4.75 3.35
N GLU A 148 -23.96 -4.61 4.66
CA GLU A 148 -23.40 -3.41 5.26
C GLU A 148 -21.95 -3.18 4.81
N VAL A 149 -21.14 -4.24 4.79
CA VAL A 149 -19.76 -4.17 4.28
C VAL A 149 -19.77 -3.74 2.81
N GLN A 150 -20.59 -4.36 1.97
CA GLN A 150 -20.71 -4.01 0.56
C GLN A 150 -21.15 -2.55 0.37
N LYS A 151 -22.11 -2.08 1.17
CA LYS A 151 -22.54 -0.68 1.15
C LYS A 151 -21.36 0.26 1.41
N MET A 152 -20.57 0.03 2.48
CA MET A 152 -19.39 0.85 2.78
C MET A 152 -18.35 0.81 1.64
N LEU A 153 -18.07 -0.38 1.11
CA LEU A 153 -17.08 -0.56 0.05
C LEU A 153 -17.53 0.09 -1.27
N ASN A 154 -18.82 0.06 -1.59
CA ASN A 154 -19.40 0.75 -2.75
C ASN A 154 -19.27 2.28 -2.62
N GLU A 155 -19.52 2.84 -1.43
CA GLU A 155 -19.34 4.28 -1.17
C GLU A 155 -17.87 4.73 -1.37
N THR A 156 -16.92 3.86 -0.99
CA THR A 156 -15.48 4.09 -1.25
C THR A 156 -15.04 3.80 -2.69
N LYS A 157 -15.98 3.41 -3.58
CA LYS A 157 -15.75 3.09 -5.00
C LYS A 157 -14.87 1.85 -5.22
N LEU A 158 -14.71 0.98 -4.23
CA LEU A 158 -13.92 -0.25 -4.37
C LEU A 158 -14.53 -1.18 -5.44
N ASN A 159 -15.86 -1.20 -5.55
CA ASN A 159 -16.57 -2.02 -6.54
C ASN A 159 -16.13 -1.71 -7.99
N LYS A 160 -15.82 -0.45 -8.29
CA LYS A 160 -15.25 -0.05 -9.60
C LYS A 160 -13.87 -0.63 -9.85
N VAL A 161 -13.04 -0.74 -8.81
CA VAL A 161 -11.71 -1.37 -8.89
C VAL A 161 -11.83 -2.88 -9.07
N LEU A 162 -12.84 -3.50 -8.45
CA LEU A 162 -13.08 -4.95 -8.51
C LEU A 162 -13.93 -5.39 -9.71
N ASN A 163 -14.49 -4.44 -10.48
CA ASN A 163 -15.48 -4.69 -11.54
C ASN A 163 -16.74 -5.42 -11.02
N LYS A 164 -17.29 -4.95 -9.90
CA LYS A 164 -18.52 -5.44 -9.25
C LYS A 164 -19.59 -4.35 -9.15
#